data_AF-A0AAJ2WMU9-F1
#
_entry.id   AF-A0AAJ2WMU9-F1
#
_cell.length_a   1.000
_cell.length_b   1.000
_cell.length_c   1.000
_cell.angle_alpha   90.00
_cell.angle_beta   90.00
_cell.angle_gamma   90.00
#
_symmetry.space_group_name_H-M   'P 1'
#
loop_
_entity.id
_entity.type
_entity.pdbx_description
1 polymer ?
#
loop_
_entity_poly.entity_id
_entity_poly.type
_entity_poly.pdbx_seq_one_letter_code
_entity_poly.pdbx_strand_id
1 'polypeptide(L)'
;MTSEDPRTAADPAETAMVHSVGGAPAVVGTVIHGDQRGRELGFPTANLALASGDRIEDGVWAADVYVGDERHIAAASVGRRPTFYDADGVRLLEPFLLDFDGDLYGQTIVVHLRERIRPQSRFDSLPALIEQMHHDVEHVRRWARAARASSGDLAPLRPPALR
;
A
#
# COMPACT_ATOMS: atom_id res chain seq x y z
N MET A 1 3.24 -30.90 -5.60
CA MET A 1 2.44 -29.72 -5.21
C MET A 1 3.16 -29.04 -4.06
N THR A 2 4.13 -28.21 -4.38
CA THR A 2 4.89 -27.40 -3.44
C THR A 2 3.96 -26.31 -2.93
N SER A 3 3.64 -26.37 -1.64
CA SER A 3 3.03 -25.27 -0.89
C SER A 3 4.07 -24.16 -0.86
N GLU A 4 3.96 -23.16 -1.72
CA GLU A 4 4.76 -21.94 -1.62
C GLU A 4 4.34 -21.22 -0.34
N ASP A 5 5.27 -21.16 0.61
CA ASP A 5 5.07 -20.52 1.89
C ASP A 5 5.10 -18.99 1.67
N PRO A 6 4.00 -18.25 1.94
CA PRO A 6 3.90 -16.81 1.69
C PRO A 6 4.86 -15.96 2.53
N ARG A 7 5.68 -16.60 3.40
CA ARG A 7 6.66 -15.99 4.29
C ARG A 7 8.08 -15.94 3.72
N THR A 8 8.27 -16.32 2.46
CA THR A 8 9.57 -16.21 1.78
C THR A 8 9.86 -14.73 1.51
N ALA A 9 11.12 -14.30 1.70
CA ALA A 9 11.54 -12.97 1.30
C ALA A 9 11.12 -12.74 -0.17
N ALA A 10 10.50 -11.60 -0.47
CA ALA A 10 10.12 -11.29 -1.84
C ALA A 10 11.33 -11.47 -2.75
N ASP A 11 11.13 -12.11 -3.91
CA ASP A 11 12.21 -12.27 -4.88
C ASP A 11 12.76 -10.86 -5.19
N PRO A 12 14.09 -10.65 -5.25
CA PRO A 12 14.68 -9.40 -5.70
C PRO A 12 14.06 -8.87 -7.01
N ALA A 13 13.57 -9.75 -7.89
CA ALA A 13 12.86 -9.40 -9.11
C ALA A 13 11.42 -8.86 -8.90
N GLU A 14 10.79 -9.16 -7.75
CA GLU A 14 9.46 -8.69 -7.36
C GLU A 14 9.49 -7.41 -6.51
N THR A 15 10.68 -6.86 -6.28
CA THR A 15 10.86 -5.63 -5.51
C THR A 15 10.36 -4.42 -6.31
N ALA A 16 9.45 -3.65 -5.71
CA ALA A 16 8.89 -2.45 -6.30
C ALA A 16 9.94 -1.34 -6.43
N MET A 17 9.87 -0.61 -7.53
CA MET A 17 10.68 0.57 -7.78
C MET A 17 10.11 1.76 -7.01
N VAL A 18 10.97 2.47 -6.27
CA VAL A 18 10.61 3.69 -5.54
C VAL A 18 11.26 4.89 -6.21
N HIS A 19 10.48 5.92 -6.50
CA HIS A 19 10.94 7.20 -7.02
C HIS A 19 10.18 8.36 -6.38
N SER A 20 10.45 9.60 -6.78
CA SER A 20 9.73 10.77 -6.30
C SER A 20 9.00 11.48 -7.45
N VAL A 21 7.75 11.87 -7.21
CA VAL A 21 6.96 12.69 -8.12
C VAL A 21 6.38 13.85 -7.32
N GLY A 22 6.69 15.09 -7.73
CA GLY A 22 6.22 16.29 -7.01
C GLY A 22 6.70 16.38 -5.56
N GLY A 23 7.83 15.74 -5.22
CA GLY A 23 8.36 15.70 -3.85
C GLY A 23 7.77 14.60 -2.96
N ALA A 24 6.81 13.82 -3.48
CA ALA A 24 6.19 12.72 -2.75
C ALA A 24 6.71 11.36 -3.26
N PRO A 25 6.77 10.30 -2.42
CA PRO A 25 7.15 8.97 -2.88
C PRO A 25 6.12 8.36 -3.84
N ALA A 26 6.63 7.76 -4.91
CA ALA A 26 5.87 6.99 -5.88
C ALA A 26 6.48 5.58 -5.97
N VAL A 27 5.62 4.57 -5.90
CA VAL A 27 6.01 3.16 -5.93
C VAL A 27 5.35 2.47 -7.11
N VAL A 28 6.16 1.82 -7.94
CA VAL A 28 5.69 1.00 -9.06
C VAL A 28 6.06 -0.44 -8.78
N GLY A 29 5.08 -1.34 -8.73
CA GLY A 29 5.34 -2.74 -8.44
C GLY A 29 4.22 -3.66 -8.87
N THR A 30 4.55 -4.94 -8.99
CA THR A 30 3.58 -6.01 -9.24
C THR A 30 2.97 -6.45 -7.92
N VAL A 31 1.64 -6.57 -7.88
CA VAL A 31 0.92 -7.02 -6.70
C VAL A 31 1.21 -8.51 -6.45
N ILE A 32 1.82 -8.78 -5.31
CA ILE A 32 2.17 -10.14 -4.86
C ILE A 32 1.12 -10.68 -3.90
N HIS A 33 1.11 -12.01 -3.77
CA HIS A 33 0.31 -12.68 -2.75
C HIS A 33 0.90 -12.40 -1.37
N GLY A 34 0.05 -12.04 -0.41
CA GLY A 34 0.41 -12.06 1.01
C GLY A 34 -0.44 -13.08 1.78
N ASP A 35 -0.47 -12.96 3.10
CA ASP A 35 -1.21 -13.89 3.97
C ASP A 35 -2.75 -13.84 3.83
N GLN A 36 -3.28 -12.98 2.93
CA GLN A 36 -4.71 -12.77 2.66
C GLN A 36 -5.59 -12.40 3.88
N ARG A 37 -4.98 -12.21 5.07
CA ARG A 37 -5.67 -11.85 6.31
C ARG A 37 -6.54 -10.61 6.18
N GLY A 38 -6.09 -9.60 5.44
CA GLY A 38 -6.88 -8.39 5.20
C GLY A 38 -8.24 -8.70 4.57
N ARG A 39 -8.30 -9.64 3.62
CA ARG A 39 -9.54 -10.06 2.95
C ARG A 39 -10.54 -10.66 3.94
N GLU A 40 -10.09 -11.50 4.86
CA GLU A 40 -10.94 -12.10 5.90
C GLU A 40 -11.53 -11.04 6.85
N LEU A 41 -10.85 -9.90 6.99
CA LEU A 41 -11.27 -8.78 7.84
C LEU A 41 -12.10 -7.72 7.08
N GLY A 42 -12.36 -7.91 5.78
CA GLY A 42 -13.06 -6.95 4.94
C GLY A 42 -12.19 -5.84 4.34
N PHE A 43 -10.86 -5.99 4.41
CA PHE A 43 -9.86 -5.04 3.90
C PHE A 43 -8.85 -5.75 2.97
N PRO A 44 -9.26 -6.18 1.76
CA PRO A 44 -8.33 -6.75 0.79
C PRO A 44 -7.24 -5.74 0.40
N THR A 45 -5.99 -6.01 0.78
CA THR A 45 -4.84 -5.18 0.41
C THR A 45 -4.08 -5.78 -0.76
N ALA A 46 -3.65 -4.92 -1.68
CA ALA A 46 -2.64 -5.28 -2.66
C ALA A 46 -1.26 -5.13 -2.00
N ASN A 47 -0.42 -6.16 -2.03
CA ASN A 47 0.89 -6.11 -1.38
C ASN A 47 1.98 -5.84 -2.43
N LEU A 48 2.86 -4.90 -2.14
CA LEU A 48 4.05 -4.58 -2.92
C LEU A 48 5.29 -4.73 -2.05
N ALA A 49 6.27 -5.50 -2.50
CA ALA A 49 7.54 -5.63 -1.79
C ALA A 49 8.39 -4.37 -1.97
N LEU A 50 8.89 -3.79 -0.89
CA LEU A 50 9.80 -2.64 -0.95
C LEU A 50 11.25 -3.08 -0.79
N ALA A 51 12.15 -2.38 -1.49
CA ALA A 51 13.57 -2.64 -1.43
C ALA A 51 14.15 -2.35 -0.05
N SER A 52 15.07 -3.20 0.42
CA SER A 52 15.88 -2.92 1.61
C SER A 52 16.65 -1.61 1.42
N GLY A 53 16.30 -0.57 2.17
CA GLY A 53 16.95 0.76 2.13
C GLY A 53 16.16 1.84 1.41
N ASP A 54 14.90 1.58 1.02
CA ASP A 54 14.01 2.66 0.59
C ASP A 54 13.81 3.71 1.70
N ARG A 55 13.45 4.93 1.31
CA ARG A 55 13.36 6.09 2.21
C ARG A 55 11.94 6.46 2.62
N ILE A 56 10.95 5.62 2.30
CA ILE A 56 9.56 5.86 2.69
C ILE A 56 9.48 5.66 4.20
N GLU A 57 8.77 6.52 4.93
CA GLU A 57 8.58 6.32 6.37
C GLU A 57 7.49 5.28 6.67
N ASP A 58 7.71 4.46 7.69
CA ASP A 58 6.69 3.54 8.21
C ASP A 58 5.47 4.33 8.72
N GLY A 59 4.28 3.86 8.35
CA GLY A 59 3.03 4.48 8.76
C GLY A 59 1.87 4.10 7.85
N VAL A 60 0.72 4.70 8.13
CA VAL A 60 -0.43 4.65 7.22
C VAL A 60 -0.53 5.96 6.48
N TRP A 61 -0.72 5.85 5.17
CA TRP A 61 -0.74 6.96 4.23
C TRP A 61 -2.08 7.03 3.50
N ALA A 62 -2.55 8.24 3.23
CA ALA A 62 -3.48 8.49 2.16
C ALA A 62 -2.72 8.45 0.82
N ALA A 63 -3.25 7.70 -0.15
CA ALA A 63 -2.58 7.47 -1.42
C ALA A 63 -3.53 7.56 -2.62
N ASP A 64 -2.96 7.93 -3.77
CA ASP A 64 -3.56 7.68 -5.08
C ASP A 64 -2.95 6.38 -5.63
N VAL A 65 -3.78 5.45 -6.09
CA VAL A 65 -3.35 4.20 -6.73
C VAL A 65 -3.85 4.20 -8.17
N TYR A 66 -2.95 3.89 -9.11
CA TYR A 66 -3.28 3.73 -10.52
C TYR A 66 -3.23 2.26 -10.90
N VAL A 67 -4.35 1.79 -11.44
CA VAL A 67 -4.51 0.46 -12.05
C VAL A 67 -4.77 0.70 -13.54
N GLY A 68 -3.72 0.57 -14.35
CA GLY A 68 -3.75 1.10 -15.72
C GLY A 68 -3.98 2.62 -15.72
N ASP A 69 -5.01 3.07 -16.43
CA ASP A 69 -5.39 4.50 -16.52
C ASP A 69 -6.39 4.94 -15.42
N GLU A 70 -6.90 4.01 -14.61
CA GLU A 70 -7.89 4.29 -13.57
C GLU A 70 -7.21 4.69 -12.26
N ARG A 71 -7.70 5.78 -11.66
CA ARG A 71 -7.22 6.27 -10.35
C ARG A 71 -8.19 5.89 -9.24
N HIS A 72 -7.65 5.25 -8.20
CA HIS A 72 -8.34 4.91 -6.96
C HIS A 72 -7.72 5.62 -5.76
N ILE A 73 -8.52 5.87 -4.74
CA ILE A 73 -8.03 6.37 -3.45
C ILE A 73 -7.74 5.18 -2.55
N ALA A 74 -6.64 5.20 -1.81
CA ALA A 74 -6.28 4.11 -0.92
C ALA A 74 -5.81 4.59 0.46
N ALA A 75 -6.07 3.76 1.48
CA ALA A 75 -5.31 3.78 2.72
C ALA A 75 -4.16 2.77 2.56
N ALA A 76 -2.92 3.25 2.65
CA ALA A 76 -1.73 2.46 2.37
C ALA A 76 -0.89 2.28 3.63
N SER A 77 -0.76 1.05 4.11
CA SER A 77 0.15 0.70 5.20
C SER A 77 1.55 0.48 4.64
N VAL A 78 2.55 1.15 5.21
CA VAL A 78 3.97 0.89 4.97
C VAL A 78 4.57 0.36 6.27
N GLY A 79 5.13 -0.84 6.22
CA GLY A 79 5.71 -1.43 7.41
C GLY A 79 6.47 -2.73 7.14
N ARG A 80 7.04 -3.26 8.22
CA ARG A 80 7.89 -4.45 8.19
C ARG A 80 7.13 -5.63 8.78
N ARG A 81 7.06 -6.71 8.02
CA ARG A 81 6.56 -8.00 8.50
C ARG A 81 7.74 -8.85 8.97
N PRO A 82 7.77 -9.27 10.24
CA PRO A 82 8.74 -10.27 10.69
C PRO A 82 8.59 -11.53 9.84
N THR A 83 9.71 -12.07 9.36
CA THR A 83 9.72 -13.39 8.72
C THR A 83 10.49 -14.37 9.59
N PHE A 84 10.27 -15.67 9.36
CA PHE A 84 10.99 -16.71 10.11
C PHE A 84 12.47 -16.82 9.73
N TYR A 85 12.83 -16.37 8.54
CA TYR A 85 14.17 -16.55 7.95
C TYR A 85 15.02 -15.28 7.95
N ASP A 86 14.39 -14.12 8.03
CA ASP A 86 15.08 -12.83 8.08
C ASP A 86 14.63 -12.05 9.32
N ALA A 87 15.59 -11.80 10.22
CA ALA A 87 15.37 -11.03 11.44
C ALA A 87 15.03 -9.57 11.14
N ASP A 88 15.50 -9.05 10.00
CA ASP A 88 15.12 -7.74 9.52
C ASP A 88 13.74 -7.79 8.83
N GLY A 89 13.25 -8.94 8.38
CA GLY A 89 11.89 -9.10 7.82
C GLY A 89 11.65 -8.35 6.49
N VAL A 90 10.52 -8.63 5.83
CA VAL A 90 10.18 -8.03 4.54
C VAL A 90 9.41 -6.73 4.77
N ARG A 91 9.82 -5.67 4.06
CA ARG A 91 9.09 -4.40 4.08
C ARG A 91 8.06 -4.39 2.96
N LEU A 92 6.83 -4.05 3.31
CA LEU A 92 5.69 -4.06 2.39
C LEU A 92 5.02 -2.69 2.36
N LEU A 93 4.51 -2.36 1.18
CA LEU A 93 3.47 -1.37 0.96
C LEU A 93 2.16 -2.13 0.68
N GLU A 94 1.15 -1.90 1.51
CA GLU A 94 -0.12 -2.61 1.52
C GLU A 94 -1.29 -1.62 1.32
N PRO A 95 -1.52 -1.10 0.10
CA PRO A 95 -2.71 -0.30 -0.22
C PRO A 95 -4.01 -1.11 -0.13
N PHE A 96 -4.94 -0.59 0.67
CA PHE A 96 -6.36 -0.91 0.62
C PHE A 96 -7.07 0.14 -0.25
N LEU A 97 -7.45 -0.25 -1.47
CA LEU A 97 -8.17 0.63 -2.40
C LEU A 97 -9.62 0.78 -1.93
N LEU A 98 -10.03 2.01 -1.64
CA LEU A 98 -11.39 2.32 -1.20
C LEU A 98 -12.39 2.06 -2.34
N ASP A 99 -13.48 1.38 -2.01
CA ASP A 99 -14.61 1.10 -2.91
C ASP A 99 -14.23 0.29 -4.17
N PHE A 100 -13.06 -0.35 -4.17
CA PHE A 100 -12.61 -1.22 -5.25
C PHE A 100 -13.11 -2.64 -5.03
N ASP A 101 -13.63 -3.25 -6.10
CA ASP A 101 -13.97 -4.67 -6.16
C ASP A 101 -13.26 -5.30 -7.36
N GLY A 102 -12.51 -6.36 -7.11
CA GLY A 102 -11.68 -7.00 -8.12
C GLY A 102 -10.44 -7.68 -7.55
N ASP A 103 -9.69 -8.33 -8.43
CA ASP A 103 -8.43 -8.98 -8.11
C ASP A 103 -7.27 -8.27 -8.81
N LEU A 104 -6.29 -7.84 -8.02
CA LEU A 104 -5.09 -7.14 -8.50
C LEU A 104 -3.86 -8.04 -8.57
N TYR A 105 -3.92 -9.31 -8.15
CA TYR A 105 -2.75 -10.19 -8.15
C TYR A 105 -2.10 -10.28 -9.53
N GLY A 106 -0.78 -10.16 -9.56
CA GLY A 106 0.02 -10.17 -10.79
C GLY A 106 -0.09 -8.90 -11.64
N GLN A 107 -0.92 -7.93 -11.26
CA GLN A 107 -1.00 -6.65 -11.96
C GLN A 107 0.07 -5.68 -11.46
N THR A 108 0.65 -4.92 -12.38
CA THR A 108 1.49 -3.77 -12.02
C THR A 108 0.63 -2.56 -11.69
N ILE A 109 0.83 -1.99 -10.52
CA ILE A 109 0.14 -0.78 -10.06
C ILE A 109 1.14 0.32 -9.73
N VAL A 110 0.67 1.56 -9.74
CA VAL A 110 1.45 2.72 -9.29
C VAL A 110 0.79 3.33 -8.06
N VAL A 111 1.53 3.48 -6.98
CA VAL A 111 1.06 4.04 -5.72
C VAL A 111 1.79 5.35 -5.45
N HIS A 112 1.05 6.46 -5.39
CA HIS A 112 1.57 7.75 -4.95
C HIS A 112 1.16 7.99 -3.50
N LEU A 113 2.15 7.99 -2.61
CA LEU A 113 1.93 8.28 -1.18
C LEU A 113 1.81 9.79 -1.01
N ARG A 114 0.66 10.28 -0.55
CA ARG A 114 0.35 11.71 -0.53
C ARG A 114 0.54 12.31 0.86
N GLU A 115 -0.13 11.75 1.85
CA GLU A 115 -0.11 12.26 3.23
C GLU A 115 0.00 11.10 4.21
N ARG A 116 0.96 11.18 5.14
CA ARG A 116 1.06 10.21 6.24
C ARG A 116 0.06 10.59 7.33
N ILE A 117 -0.98 9.78 7.47
CA ILE A 117 -2.09 10.06 8.39
C ILE A 117 -1.83 9.58 9.82
N ARG A 118 -0.93 8.60 10.00
CA ARG A 118 -0.43 8.17 11.33
C ARG A 118 0.85 7.30 11.23
N PRO A 119 1.64 7.18 12.31
CA PRO A 119 2.66 6.14 12.43
C PRO A 119 2.05 4.73 12.52
N GLN A 120 2.90 3.71 12.42
CA GLN A 120 2.53 2.33 12.73
C GLN A 120 2.29 2.14 14.23
N SER A 121 1.31 1.30 14.55
CA SER A 121 0.93 0.96 15.92
C SER A 121 0.76 -0.54 16.06
N ARG A 122 1.10 -1.07 17.24
CA ARG A 122 0.72 -2.43 17.63
C ARG A 122 -0.67 -2.39 18.26
N PHE A 123 -1.46 -3.43 18.04
CA PHE A 123 -2.78 -3.58 18.62
C PHE A 123 -2.83 -4.84 19.47
N ASP A 124 -3.39 -4.72 20.66
CA ASP A 124 -3.49 -5.83 21.62
C ASP A 124 -4.60 -6.83 21.27
N SER A 125 -5.45 -6.51 20.28
CA SER A 125 -6.51 -7.39 19.82
C SER A 125 -6.90 -7.13 18.35
N LEU A 126 -7.49 -8.15 17.73
CA LEU A 126 -8.01 -8.05 16.37
C LEU A 126 -9.15 -7.02 16.24
N PRO A 127 -10.13 -6.92 17.17
CA PRO A 127 -11.15 -5.87 17.11
C PRO A 127 -10.56 -4.45 17.15
N ALA A 128 -9.55 -4.20 17.99
CA ALA A 128 -8.89 -2.90 18.05
C ALA A 128 -8.18 -2.53 16.75
N LEU A 129 -7.56 -3.52 16.08
CA LEU A 129 -6.99 -3.33 14.74
C LEU A 129 -8.07 -2.95 13.73
N ILE A 130 -9.19 -3.68 13.68
CA ILE A 130 -10.29 -3.42 12.73
C ILE A 130 -10.89 -2.03 12.95
N GLU A 131 -11.14 -1.65 14.21
CA GLU A 131 -11.64 -0.32 14.55
C GLU A 131 -10.70 0.79 14.06
N GLN A 132 -9.39 0.64 14.27
CA GLN A 132 -8.42 1.59 13.76
C GLN A 132 -8.41 1.63 12.22
N MET A 133 -8.52 0.49 11.54
CA MET A 133 -8.58 0.44 10.07
C MET A 133 -9.80 1.19 9.53
N HIS A 134 -10.95 1.10 10.19
CA HIS A 134 -12.12 1.91 9.84
C HIS A 134 -11.86 3.41 10.01
N HIS A 135 -11.24 3.82 11.12
CA HIS A 135 -10.87 5.23 11.34
C HIS A 135 -9.88 5.74 10.28
N ASP A 136 -8.92 4.91 9.87
CA ASP A 136 -7.95 5.24 8.83
C ASP A 136 -8.67 5.47 7.49
N VAL A 137 -9.60 4.58 7.10
CA VAL A 137 -10.41 4.74 5.89
C VAL A 137 -11.24 6.02 5.93
N GLU A 138 -11.90 6.32 7.06
CA GLU A 138 -12.67 7.56 7.19
C GLU A 138 -11.78 8.80 7.10
N HIS A 139 -10.57 8.75 7.67
CA HIS A 139 -9.59 9.82 7.55
C HIS A 139 -9.20 10.05 6.09
N VAL A 140 -8.84 8.98 5.37
CA VAL A 140 -8.51 9.06 3.94
C VAL A 140 -9.69 9.60 3.12
N ARG A 141 -10.94 9.23 3.44
CA ARG A 141 -12.13 9.82 2.78
C ARG A 141 -12.26 11.32 3.05
N ARG A 142 -11.98 11.79 4.27
CA ARG A 142 -11.96 13.24 4.58
C ARG A 142 -10.86 13.96 3.82
N TRP A 143 -9.65 13.41 3.82
CA TRP A 143 -8.52 13.91 3.05
C TRP A 143 -8.85 14.05 1.56
N ALA A 144 -9.38 12.99 0.94
CA ALA A 144 -9.72 12.99 -0.49
C ALA A 144 -10.78 14.04 -0.85
N ARG A 145 -11.77 14.28 0.03
CA ARG A 145 -12.76 15.33 -0.15
C ARG A 145 -12.15 16.73 -0.04
N ALA A 146 -11.29 16.96 0.95
CA ALA A 146 -10.62 18.25 1.16
C ALA A 146 -9.71 18.60 -0.03
N ALA A 147 -8.90 17.64 -0.48
CA ALA A 147 -7.98 17.84 -1.60
C ALA A 147 -8.70 18.10 -2.94
N ARG A 148 -9.93 17.55 -3.12
CA ARG A 148 -10.76 17.85 -4.30
C ARG A 148 -11.32 19.28 -4.26
N ALA A 149 -11.59 19.82 -3.08
CA ALA A 149 -12.11 21.16 -2.90
C ALA A 149 -11.05 22.25 -3.16
N SER A 150 -9.76 21.94 -2.96
CA SER A 150 -8.65 22.88 -3.17
C SER A 150 -8.13 22.95 -4.62
N SER A 151 -8.72 22.20 -5.57
CA SER A 151 -8.54 22.26 -7.04
C SER A 151 -7.11 22.34 -7.64
N GLY A 152 -6.03 22.22 -6.86
CA GLY A 152 -4.63 22.30 -7.34
C GLY A 152 -3.75 21.09 -7.05
N ASP A 153 -3.95 20.41 -5.91
CA ASP A 153 -3.01 19.36 -5.42
C ASP A 153 -3.30 17.94 -5.93
N LEU A 154 -4.53 17.69 -6.41
CA LEU A 154 -4.97 16.38 -6.90
C LEU A 154 -4.88 16.24 -8.42
N ALA A 155 -4.19 17.15 -9.12
CA ALA A 155 -3.86 16.93 -10.52
C ALA A 155 -3.24 15.54 -10.64
N PRO A 156 -3.77 14.65 -11.51
CA PRO A 156 -3.26 13.30 -11.61
C PRO A 156 -1.80 13.39 -12.03
N LEU A 157 -0.91 13.06 -11.10
CA LEU A 157 0.44 12.71 -11.44
C LEU A 157 0.31 11.47 -12.32
N ARG A 158 0.43 11.65 -13.64
CA ARG A 158 0.39 10.53 -14.56
C ARG A 158 1.48 9.55 -14.14
N PRO A 159 1.18 8.25 -14.06
CA PRO A 159 2.23 7.27 -13.84
C PRO A 159 3.29 7.44 -14.94
N PRO A 160 4.59 7.24 -14.64
CA PRO A 160 5.59 7.11 -15.69
C PRO A 160 5.13 6.00 -16.65
N ALA A 161 5.35 6.17 -17.96
CA ALA A 161 5.00 5.15 -18.94
C ALA A 161 5.68 3.82 -18.54
N LEU A 162 4.88 2.81 -18.22
CA LEU A 162 5.35 1.44 -17.99
C LEU A 162 5.98 0.98 -19.32
N ARG A 163 7.28 0.70 -19.31
CA ARG A 163 8.04 0.23 -20.48
C ARG A 163 8.09 -1.29 -20.53
#